data_AF-A0AAV3ZDY0-F1
#
_entry.id   AF-A0AAV3ZDY0-F1
#
_cell.length_a   1.000
_cell.length_b   1.000
_cell.length_c   1.000
_cell.angle_alpha   90.00
_cell.angle_beta   90.00
_cell.angle_gamma   90.00
#
_symmetry.space_group_name_H-M   'P 1'
#
loop_
_entity.id
_entity.type
_entity.pdbx_description
1 polymer ?
#
loop_
_entity_poly.entity_id
_entity_poly.type
_entity_poly.pdbx_seq_one_letter_code
_entity_poly.pdbx_strand_id
1 'polypeptide(L)'
;MPGVEHMMSEVQVEATFRDGTKLVTVHKPISRPDGDLSLALYGSFLPVPSLNIFQKDTIQDFSEECITCPMNVIPGEMFIKEGEIIINEGRQSILLDVTSHCDRPIQIGSHYHFIETNKYLTFDREAAYGKRLNIVAGTAVRFEPGASKTVCLVDIGGKRVIRGGNNLCDGPVEAADLQRVKANVQALGFGDKKQATIQSGVPQTVPRFQYAHTFGPTLGDKIRLGDTSLVIEVEKDYTVYGDECKFGGGKVLRDGMGQACLLAAGQALDTVITNALILDAVTGIVKADVGIKDGYIVGIGKAGNPDVMDGVKENMVVGACTEVIAGEGLILTAGALDTHVHFICPQLIREALASGITTLIGGGTGPATGTNATTCTPGATHIKHMLQATDSFPMNFGFTGKGNNSGTDKVPEELWEQITAGVMGLKLHEDWGSTPAAIDACLNSAMEADIQIMIHTDTLNESACVEKTVEAFQGRTIHTYHTEGAGGGHAPDIIK
;
A
#
# COMPACT_ATOMS: atom_id res chain seq x y z
N MET A 1 19.83 -18.77 9.55
CA MET A 1 19.60 -18.78 8.09
C MET A 1 20.23 -17.52 7.50
N PRO A 2 20.86 -17.57 6.32
CA PRO A 2 21.31 -16.36 5.62
C PRO A 2 20.15 -15.38 5.40
N GLY A 3 20.40 -14.07 5.44
CA GLY A 3 19.38 -13.04 5.15
C GLY A 3 18.57 -12.56 6.35
N VAL A 4 18.56 -13.30 7.47
CA VAL A 4 17.84 -12.89 8.70
C VAL A 4 18.42 -11.59 9.27
N GLU A 5 19.74 -11.40 9.17
CA GLU A 5 20.39 -10.15 9.60
C GLU A 5 19.92 -8.91 8.83
N HIS A 6 19.43 -9.10 7.60
CA HIS A 6 18.91 -8.01 6.77
C HIS A 6 17.43 -7.70 7.08
N MET A 7 16.66 -8.69 7.53
CA MET A 7 15.25 -8.52 7.88
C MET A 7 15.04 -7.96 9.31
N MET A 8 15.99 -8.19 10.22
CA MET A 8 15.88 -7.79 11.63
C MET A 8 16.73 -6.56 11.95
N SER A 9 16.16 -5.37 11.71
CA SER A 9 16.81 -4.09 12.07
C SER A 9 16.77 -3.80 13.57
N GLU A 10 15.67 -4.17 14.23
CA GLU A 10 15.47 -3.99 15.67
C GLU A 10 14.50 -5.01 16.27
N VAL A 11 14.59 -5.20 17.58
CA VAL A 11 13.61 -5.93 18.38
C VAL A 11 13.15 -5.04 19.51
N GLN A 12 11.83 -4.90 19.67
CA GLN A 12 11.22 -4.09 20.72
C GLN A 12 10.41 -4.98 21.65
N VAL A 13 10.55 -4.77 22.96
CA VAL A 13 9.74 -5.45 23.97
C VAL A 13 9.54 -4.53 25.17
N GLU A 14 8.34 -4.58 25.74
CA GLU A 14 8.08 -4.00 27.05
C GLU A 14 8.11 -5.07 28.13
N ALA A 15 8.80 -4.77 29.22
CA ALA A 15 8.84 -5.65 30.38
C ALA A 15 8.68 -4.84 31.67
N THR A 16 8.20 -5.51 32.72
CA THR A 16 8.09 -4.90 34.05
C THR A 16 9.44 -5.01 34.76
N PHE A 17 10.14 -3.89 34.89
CA PHE A 17 11.34 -3.77 35.71
C PHE A 17 10.96 -3.47 37.17
N ARG A 18 11.95 -3.44 38.06
CA ARG A 18 11.75 -3.08 39.49
C ARG A 18 11.10 -1.70 39.67
N ASP A 19 11.27 -0.82 38.68
CA ASP A 19 10.74 0.55 38.65
C ASP A 19 9.59 0.70 37.64
N GLY A 20 8.89 -0.39 37.31
CA GLY A 20 7.73 -0.42 36.42
C GLY A 20 8.06 -0.76 34.97
N THR A 21 7.07 -0.64 34.08
CA THR A 21 7.22 -0.98 32.67
C THR A 21 8.24 -0.09 31.98
N LYS A 22 9.10 -0.69 31.16
CA LYS A 22 10.03 0.01 30.26
C LYS A 22 10.01 -0.64 28.88
N LEU A 23 10.08 0.19 27.85
CA LEU A 23 10.41 -0.23 26.50
C LEU A 23 11.92 -0.47 26.39
N VAL A 24 12.28 -1.63 25.86
CA VAL A 24 13.65 -1.96 25.48
C VAL A 24 13.69 -2.16 23.98
N THR A 25 14.56 -1.40 23.30
CA THR A 25 14.84 -1.56 21.88
C THR A 25 16.26 -2.08 21.69
N VAL A 26 16.37 -3.25 21.08
CA VAL A 26 17.64 -3.85 20.69
C VAL A 26 17.87 -3.54 19.22
N HIS A 27 18.72 -2.55 18.93
CA HIS A 27 19.10 -2.21 17.57
C HIS A 27 20.16 -3.18 17.04
N LYS A 28 20.02 -3.62 15.79
CA LYS A 28 20.93 -4.57 15.11
C LYS A 28 21.20 -5.81 15.99
N PRO A 29 20.16 -6.59 16.33
CA PRO A 29 20.28 -7.73 17.24
C PRO A 29 21.30 -8.76 16.77
N ILE A 30 21.45 -8.93 15.44
CA ILE A 30 22.46 -9.80 14.83
C ILE A 30 23.66 -8.93 14.44
N SER A 31 24.62 -8.82 15.35
CA SER A 31 25.81 -7.95 15.21
C SER A 31 27.15 -8.68 15.38
N ARG A 32 27.12 -9.98 15.65
CA ARG A 32 28.30 -10.84 15.82
C ARG A 32 28.13 -12.13 15.02
N PRO A 33 29.22 -12.75 14.55
CA PRO A 33 29.18 -14.06 13.93
C PRO A 33 28.57 -15.12 14.85
N ASP A 34 28.97 -15.11 16.13
CA ASP A 34 28.46 -16.00 17.17
C ASP A 34 27.89 -15.17 18.33
N GLY A 35 26.68 -15.53 18.77
CA GLY A 35 26.05 -14.96 19.96
C GLY A 35 26.55 -15.61 21.25
N ASP A 36 26.33 -14.94 22.39
CA ASP A 36 26.50 -15.58 23.69
C ASP A 36 25.30 -16.51 23.95
N LEU A 37 25.49 -17.80 23.65
CA LEU A 37 24.44 -18.82 23.78
C LEU A 37 23.97 -19.03 25.22
N SER A 38 24.80 -18.69 26.21
CA SER A 38 24.40 -18.77 27.62
C SER A 38 23.39 -17.69 27.98
N LEU A 39 23.56 -16.48 27.43
CA LEU A 39 22.60 -15.39 27.57
C LEU A 39 21.35 -15.64 26.73
N ALA A 40 21.49 -16.15 25.51
CA ALA A 40 20.36 -16.49 24.65
C ALA A 40 19.42 -17.55 25.28
N LEU A 41 19.98 -18.48 26.06
CA LEU A 41 19.24 -19.54 26.75
C LEU A 41 18.99 -19.24 28.24
N TYR A 42 19.28 -18.02 28.71
CA TYR A 42 19.13 -17.65 30.11
C TYR A 42 17.70 -17.93 30.61
N GLY A 43 17.59 -18.66 31.73
CA GLY A 43 16.31 -19.01 32.34
C GLY A 43 15.56 -20.18 31.68
N SER A 44 16.04 -20.73 30.55
CA SER A 44 15.37 -21.83 29.85
C SER A 44 15.63 -23.22 30.45
N PHE A 45 16.72 -23.37 31.22
CA PHE A 45 17.25 -24.67 31.69
C PHE A 45 17.70 -25.64 30.56
N LEU A 46 17.76 -25.18 29.31
CA LEU A 46 18.30 -25.96 28.21
C LEU A 46 19.84 -26.00 28.29
N PRO A 47 20.49 -27.12 27.92
CA PRO A 47 21.94 -27.19 27.85
C PRO A 47 22.47 -26.26 26.76
N VAL A 48 23.53 -25.51 27.05
CA VAL A 48 24.18 -24.65 26.06
C VAL A 48 24.86 -25.53 25.01
N PRO A 49 24.45 -25.47 23.73
CA PRO A 49 25.06 -26.29 22.70
C PRO A 49 26.45 -25.79 22.34
N SER A 50 27.30 -26.69 21.84
CA SER A 50 28.57 -26.32 21.20
C SER A 50 28.30 -25.61 19.88
N LEU A 51 29.07 -24.58 19.53
CA LEU A 51 28.92 -23.84 18.28
C LEU A 51 29.03 -24.73 17.03
N ASN A 52 29.72 -25.87 17.13
CA ASN A 52 29.89 -26.80 16.02
C ASN A 52 28.56 -27.34 15.47
N ILE A 53 27.48 -27.36 16.26
CA ILE A 53 26.17 -27.82 15.75
C ILE A 53 25.57 -26.88 14.70
N PHE A 54 26.06 -25.64 14.62
CA PHE A 54 25.60 -24.63 13.65
C PHE A 54 26.48 -24.58 12.39
N GLN A 55 27.50 -25.45 12.28
CA GLN A 55 28.33 -25.54 11.08
C GLN A 55 27.56 -26.19 9.93
N LYS A 56 27.63 -25.58 8.74
CA LYS A 56 26.93 -26.03 7.52
C LYS A 56 27.28 -27.47 7.13
N ASP A 57 28.50 -27.92 7.38
CA ASP A 57 28.99 -29.27 7.04
C ASP A 57 28.28 -30.41 7.81
N THR A 58 27.54 -30.08 8.87
CA THR A 58 26.75 -31.04 9.68
C THR A 58 25.29 -31.18 9.24
N ILE A 59 24.83 -30.34 8.32
CA ILE A 59 23.50 -30.43 7.73
C ILE A 59 23.62 -31.40 6.55
N GLN A 60 23.31 -32.68 6.77
CA GLN A 60 23.14 -33.62 5.66
C GLN A 60 22.01 -33.10 4.77
N ASP A 61 22.37 -32.57 3.60
CA ASP A 61 21.43 -32.11 2.59
C ASP A 61 20.39 -33.20 2.31
N PHE A 62 19.12 -32.87 2.50
CA PHE A 62 18.03 -33.65 1.97
C PHE A 62 18.05 -33.51 0.44
N SER A 63 18.57 -34.53 -0.24
CA SER A 63 18.52 -34.81 -1.68
C SER A 63 19.13 -33.77 -2.65
N GLU A 64 20.06 -34.26 -3.49
CA GLU A 64 20.76 -33.56 -4.58
C GLU A 64 19.84 -33.03 -5.73
N GLU A 65 18.52 -33.08 -5.57
CA GLU A 65 17.53 -32.56 -6.54
C GLU A 65 16.84 -31.27 -6.08
N CYS A 66 17.33 -30.64 -5.01
CA CYS A 66 16.79 -29.36 -4.56
C CYS A 66 17.31 -28.24 -5.48
N ILE A 67 16.41 -27.68 -6.31
CA ILE A 67 16.67 -26.47 -7.11
C ILE A 67 17.28 -25.42 -6.17
N THR A 68 18.48 -24.96 -6.50
CA THR A 68 19.20 -23.95 -5.73
C THR A 68 18.41 -22.64 -5.71
N CYS A 69 17.54 -22.47 -4.71
CA CYS A 69 17.14 -21.14 -4.28
C CYS A 69 18.44 -20.38 -3.99
N PRO A 70 18.64 -19.17 -4.54
CA PRO A 70 19.87 -18.42 -4.30
C PRO A 70 20.00 -18.15 -2.80
N MET A 71 20.78 -18.99 -2.12
CA MET A 71 20.97 -19.02 -0.65
C MET A 71 21.59 -17.74 -0.06
N ASN A 72 21.80 -16.70 -0.88
CA ASN A 72 22.37 -15.41 -0.55
C ASN A 72 21.58 -14.26 -1.21
N VAL A 73 20.25 -14.24 -1.11
CA VAL A 73 19.45 -13.05 -1.48
C VAL A 73 19.13 -12.22 -0.26
N ILE A 74 19.08 -10.90 -0.44
CA ILE A 74 18.54 -9.98 0.56
C ILE A 74 17.05 -9.82 0.26
N PRO A 75 16.14 -10.26 1.16
CA PRO A 75 14.71 -10.12 0.93
C PRO A 75 14.31 -8.65 0.82
N GLY A 76 13.53 -8.31 -0.22
CA GLY A 76 13.10 -6.92 -0.44
C GLY A 76 14.22 -5.96 -0.89
N GLU A 77 15.36 -6.47 -1.35
CA GLU A 77 16.49 -5.66 -1.82
C GLU A 77 16.07 -4.65 -2.88
N MET A 78 16.47 -3.39 -2.69
CA MET A 78 16.29 -2.33 -3.68
C MET A 78 17.57 -2.14 -4.51
N PHE A 79 17.45 -2.28 -5.83
CA PHE A 79 18.52 -1.98 -6.79
C PHE A 79 18.31 -0.57 -7.34
N ILE A 80 18.93 0.39 -6.65
CA ILE A 80 18.78 1.81 -6.96
C ILE A 80 19.77 2.21 -8.06
N LYS A 81 19.30 2.94 -9.07
CA LYS A 81 20.19 3.48 -10.12
C LYS A 81 21.17 4.49 -9.51
N GLU A 82 22.41 4.49 -10.00
CA GLU A 82 23.37 5.55 -9.63
C GLU A 82 22.90 6.92 -10.14
N GLY A 83 23.36 7.98 -9.47
CA GLY A 83 23.09 9.37 -9.84
C GLY A 83 22.32 10.15 -8.79
N GLU A 84 21.93 11.36 -9.18
CA GLU A 84 21.21 12.30 -8.34
C GLU A 84 19.88 12.72 -8.98
N ILE A 85 18.93 13.10 -8.15
CA ILE A 85 17.62 13.64 -8.54
C ILE A 85 17.62 15.12 -8.25
N ILE A 86 17.32 15.94 -9.26
CA ILE A 86 17.09 17.37 -9.08
C ILE A 86 15.71 17.55 -8.45
N ILE A 87 15.65 18.23 -7.29
CA ILE A 87 14.38 18.55 -6.62
C ILE A 87 13.95 19.97 -6.95
N ASN A 88 12.64 20.20 -6.98
CA ASN A 88 12.01 21.51 -7.26
C ASN A 88 12.47 22.13 -8.59
N GLU A 89 12.69 21.28 -9.59
CA GLU A 89 13.17 21.70 -10.91
C GLU A 89 12.22 22.72 -11.56
N GLY A 90 12.79 23.67 -12.31
CA GLY A 90 12.03 24.70 -13.03
C GLY A 90 11.56 25.89 -12.18
N ARG A 91 11.79 25.87 -10.86
CA ARG A 91 11.40 26.96 -9.96
C ARG A 91 12.54 27.95 -9.71
N GLN A 92 12.19 29.23 -9.54
CA GLN A 92 13.16 30.26 -9.17
C GLN A 92 13.66 30.04 -7.74
N SER A 93 14.99 30.10 -7.55
CA SER A 93 15.61 29.97 -6.24
C SER A 93 16.52 31.14 -5.90
N ILE A 94 16.67 31.42 -4.61
CA ILE A 94 17.51 32.50 -4.07
C ILE A 94 18.28 32.01 -2.84
N LEU A 95 19.40 32.66 -2.53
CA LEU A 95 20.11 32.50 -1.27
C LEU A 95 19.76 33.65 -0.32
N LEU A 96 19.47 33.33 0.94
CA LEU A 96 19.23 34.32 2.00
C LEU A 96 20.02 34.00 3.25
N ASP A 97 20.70 35.01 3.80
CA ASP A 97 21.30 34.94 5.12
C ASP A 97 20.23 35.11 6.20
N VAL A 98 20.19 34.17 7.15
CA VAL A 98 19.19 34.12 8.22
C VAL A 98 19.90 34.03 9.55
N THR A 99 19.62 34.99 10.44
CA THR A 99 20.20 35.04 11.80
C THR A 99 19.12 34.80 12.85
N SER A 100 19.39 33.89 13.79
CA SER A 100 18.54 33.67 14.96
C SER A 100 18.93 34.60 16.11
N HIS A 101 17.97 35.39 16.58
CA HIS A 101 18.05 36.17 17.82
C HIS A 101 17.25 35.53 18.97
N CYS A 102 16.79 34.29 18.78
CA CYS A 102 16.05 33.55 19.79
C CYS A 102 17.01 32.95 20.83
N ASP A 103 16.56 32.89 22.08
CA ASP A 103 17.24 32.18 23.17
C ASP A 103 17.00 30.66 23.14
N ARG A 104 16.18 30.19 22.20
CA ARG A 104 15.82 28.78 21.98
C ARG A 104 16.08 28.38 20.53
N PRO A 105 16.33 27.10 20.26
CA PRO A 105 16.51 26.62 18.90
C PRO A 105 15.24 26.78 18.07
N ILE A 106 15.39 27.13 16.80
CA ILE A 106 14.31 27.25 15.82
C ILE A 106 14.59 26.27 14.68
N GLN A 107 13.59 25.50 14.26
CA GLN A 107 13.74 24.53 13.17
C GLN A 107 12.60 24.71 12.17
N ILE A 108 12.97 24.91 10.89
CA ILE A 108 12.03 25.25 9.82
C ILE A 108 11.98 24.09 8.82
N GLY A 109 10.78 23.53 8.64
CA GLY A 109 10.52 22.44 7.71
C GLY A 109 10.51 22.88 6.25
N SER A 110 10.73 21.93 5.33
CA SER A 110 10.94 22.21 3.91
C SER A 110 9.81 22.99 3.23
N HIS A 111 8.56 22.71 3.60
CA HIS A 111 7.36 23.29 2.98
C HIS A 111 6.73 24.44 3.76
N TYR A 112 7.39 24.91 4.82
CA TYR A 112 6.91 26.06 5.57
C TYR A 112 7.10 27.35 4.76
N HIS A 113 6.05 28.18 4.68
CA HIS A 113 6.11 29.50 4.05
C HIS A 113 7.18 30.35 4.74
N PHE A 114 8.28 30.66 4.06
CA PHE A 114 9.49 31.11 4.75
C PHE A 114 9.32 32.48 5.41
N ILE A 115 8.54 33.36 4.78
CA ILE A 115 8.13 34.66 5.34
C ILE A 115 7.32 34.53 6.62
N GLU A 116 6.63 33.42 6.87
CA GLU A 116 5.82 33.19 8.08
C GLU A 116 6.68 32.68 9.26
N THR A 117 7.99 32.47 9.06
CA THR A 117 8.84 31.86 10.09
C THR A 117 8.99 32.76 11.32
N ASN A 118 9.35 32.14 12.45
CA ASN A 118 9.42 32.77 13.77
C ASN A 118 10.01 34.20 13.73
N LYS A 119 9.35 35.14 14.43
CA LYS A 119 9.75 36.55 14.51
C LYS A 119 11.19 36.80 14.98
N TYR A 120 11.80 35.86 15.69
CA TYR A 120 13.19 35.96 16.15
C TYR A 120 14.22 35.56 15.07
N LEU A 121 13.79 35.11 13.89
CA LEU A 121 14.65 35.00 12.72
C LEU A 121 14.63 36.33 11.96
N THR A 122 15.81 36.89 11.74
CA THR A 122 16.02 38.11 10.96
C THR A 122 16.64 37.77 9.61
N PHE A 123 15.96 38.16 8.54
CA PHE A 123 16.37 38.01 7.13
C PHE A 123 15.54 38.96 6.26
N ASP A 124 15.76 38.97 4.95
CA ASP A 124 14.97 39.77 4.01
C ASP A 124 13.59 39.13 3.78
N ARG A 125 12.55 39.61 4.48
CA ARG A 125 11.20 39.00 4.41
C ARG A 125 10.49 39.30 3.09
N GLU A 126 10.80 40.44 2.47
CA GLU A 126 10.33 40.78 1.13
C GLU A 126 10.84 39.77 0.10
N ALA A 127 12.13 39.43 0.15
CA ALA A 127 12.71 38.44 -0.75
C ALA A 127 12.20 37.01 -0.50
N ALA A 128 11.78 36.70 0.72
CA ALA A 128 11.23 35.39 1.11
C ALA A 128 9.73 35.22 0.80
N TYR A 129 9.04 36.27 0.36
CA TYR A 129 7.60 36.22 0.05
C TYR A 129 7.32 35.24 -1.09
N GLY A 130 6.38 34.31 -0.87
CA GLY A 130 6.05 33.27 -1.85
C GLY A 130 7.11 32.17 -2.02
N LYS A 131 7.99 31.99 -1.03
CA LYS A 131 9.06 30.98 -1.07
C LYS A 131 9.05 30.05 0.13
N ARG A 132 9.66 28.89 -0.06
CA ARG A 132 9.94 27.85 0.96
C ARG A 132 11.38 27.37 0.86
N LEU A 133 11.85 26.57 1.81
CA LEU A 133 13.21 26.00 1.74
C LEU A 133 13.36 25.07 0.53
N ASN A 134 14.45 25.23 -0.21
CA ASN A 134 14.84 24.32 -1.28
C ASN A 134 15.67 23.18 -0.67
N ILE A 135 15.00 22.25 0.00
CA ILE A 135 15.60 21.06 0.63
C ILE A 135 14.69 19.87 0.42
N VAL A 136 15.18 18.66 0.71
CA VAL A 136 14.42 17.41 0.60
C VAL A 136 13.08 17.49 1.34
N ALA A 137 12.00 17.04 0.70
CA ALA A 137 10.67 17.03 1.30
C ALA A 137 10.66 16.32 2.66
N GLY A 138 10.01 16.92 3.65
CA GLY A 138 9.97 16.40 5.03
C GLY A 138 11.22 16.65 5.89
N THR A 139 12.29 17.25 5.35
CA THR A 139 13.47 17.66 6.14
C THR A 139 13.34 19.10 6.65
N ALA A 140 14.31 19.56 7.44
CA ALA A 140 14.28 20.88 8.06
C ALA A 140 15.68 21.49 8.23
N VAL A 141 15.75 22.82 8.30
CA VAL A 141 16.96 23.57 8.70
C VAL A 141 16.81 24.03 10.15
N ARG A 142 17.81 23.70 10.97
CA ARG A 142 17.87 24.08 12.38
C ARG A 142 18.78 25.28 12.61
N PHE A 143 18.34 26.22 13.43
CA PHE A 143 19.05 27.41 13.90
C PHE A 143 19.19 27.33 15.41
N GLU A 144 20.42 27.18 15.89
CA GLU A 144 20.72 27.33 17.32
C GLU A 144 20.64 28.82 17.74
N PRO A 145 20.52 29.12 19.04
CA PRO A 145 20.58 30.50 19.53
C PRO A 145 21.82 31.25 19.00
N GLY A 146 21.61 32.41 18.38
CA GLY A 146 22.69 33.23 17.80
C GLY A 146 23.24 32.74 16.45
N ALA A 147 22.79 31.60 15.93
CA ALA A 147 23.31 31.05 14.68
C ALA A 147 22.90 31.90 13.47
N SER A 148 23.84 32.08 12.54
CA SER A 148 23.57 32.63 11.20
C SER A 148 23.87 31.57 10.14
N LYS A 149 22.94 31.38 9.20
CA LYS A 149 23.09 30.44 8.09
C LYS A 149 22.56 31.04 6.80
N THR A 150 23.23 30.79 5.69
CA THR A 150 22.69 31.02 4.36
C THR A 150 21.80 29.84 3.96
N VAL A 151 20.56 30.10 3.57
CA VAL A 151 19.62 29.07 3.12
C VAL A 151 19.23 29.30 1.66
N CYS A 152 19.01 28.21 0.94
CA CYS A 152 18.43 28.25 -0.41
C CYS A 152 16.90 28.18 -0.29
N LEU A 153 16.21 29.17 -0.84
CA LEU A 153 14.76 29.20 -0.94
C LEU A 153 14.32 29.00 -2.39
N VAL A 154 13.15 28.42 -2.59
CA VAL A 154 12.51 28.21 -3.88
C VAL A 154 11.07 28.70 -3.85
N ASP A 155 10.57 29.20 -4.97
CA ASP A 155 9.16 29.56 -5.12
C ASP A 155 8.23 28.38 -4.75
N ILE A 156 7.09 28.70 -4.13
CA ILE A 156 5.97 27.75 -4.04
C ILE A 156 5.39 27.49 -5.44
N GLY A 157 4.89 26.28 -5.68
CA GLY A 157 4.24 25.90 -6.93
C GLY A 157 2.74 26.16 -6.93
N GLY A 158 2.04 25.52 -7.86
CA GLY A 158 0.58 25.52 -7.94
C GLY A 158 0.00 26.92 -8.18
N LYS A 159 -1.10 27.23 -7.49
CA LYS A 159 -1.77 28.54 -7.59
C LYS A 159 -1.00 29.68 -6.90
N ARG A 160 0.09 29.37 -6.20
CA ARG A 160 0.89 30.30 -5.40
C ARG A 160 0.05 31.09 -4.40
N VAL A 161 -0.67 30.38 -3.52
CA VAL A 161 -1.47 30.97 -2.45
C VAL A 161 -0.87 30.59 -1.10
N ILE A 162 -0.57 31.58 -0.26
CA ILE A 162 -0.08 31.39 1.10
C ILE A 162 -1.27 31.34 2.05
N ARG A 163 -1.24 30.38 2.98
CA ARG A 163 -2.22 30.19 4.05
C ARG A 163 -1.50 29.75 5.33
N GLY A 164 -2.11 30.02 6.48
CA GLY A 164 -1.65 29.55 7.79
C GLY A 164 -0.43 30.31 8.33
N GLY A 165 0.43 29.62 9.07
CA GLY A 165 1.62 30.22 9.68
C GLY A 165 1.29 31.25 10.76
N ASN A 166 1.85 32.45 10.64
CA ASN A 166 1.55 33.58 11.55
C ASN A 166 0.53 34.56 10.92
N ASN A 167 -0.08 34.20 9.80
CA ASN A 167 -1.05 35.02 9.08
C ASN A 167 -0.49 36.40 8.68
N LEU A 168 0.80 36.48 8.33
CA LEU A 168 1.42 37.72 7.86
C LEU A 168 0.99 38.07 6.45
N CYS A 169 0.81 37.05 5.61
CA CYS A 169 0.61 37.23 4.18
C CYS A 169 -0.37 36.22 3.56
N ASP A 170 -1.43 35.87 4.28
CA ASP A 170 -2.54 35.07 3.72
C ASP A 170 -3.06 35.69 2.42
N GLY A 171 -3.22 34.84 1.40
CA GLY A 171 -3.68 35.21 0.07
C GLY A 171 -2.75 34.80 -1.08
N PRO A 172 -3.11 35.15 -2.32
CA PRO A 172 -2.28 34.90 -3.49
C PRO A 172 -0.98 35.71 -3.44
N VAL A 173 0.11 35.14 -3.97
CA VAL A 173 1.41 35.80 -4.03
C VAL A 173 1.39 36.84 -5.15
N GLU A 174 0.99 38.07 -4.82
CA GLU A 174 0.94 39.20 -5.74
C GLU A 174 1.80 40.38 -5.27
N ALA A 175 2.42 41.10 -6.22
CA ALA A 175 3.24 42.27 -5.93
C ALA A 175 2.43 43.41 -5.27
N ALA A 176 1.11 43.49 -5.55
CA ALA A 176 0.21 44.48 -4.96
C ALA A 176 0.05 44.30 -3.44
N ASP A 177 0.13 43.06 -2.95
CA ASP A 177 -0.03 42.75 -1.53
C ASP A 177 1.23 43.03 -0.69
N LEU A 178 2.38 43.21 -1.33
CA LEU A 178 3.67 43.32 -0.65
C LEU A 178 3.74 44.50 0.34
N GLN A 179 3.05 45.61 0.04
CA GLN A 179 2.94 46.76 0.94
C GLN A 179 2.20 46.39 2.24
N ARG A 180 1.07 45.66 2.13
CA ARG A 180 0.29 45.15 3.25
C ARG A 180 1.10 44.15 4.07
N VAL A 181 1.79 43.23 3.40
CA VAL A 181 2.64 42.22 4.05
C VAL A 181 3.77 42.87 4.85
N LYS A 182 4.46 43.85 4.28
CA LYS A 182 5.51 44.61 5.00
C LYS A 182 4.96 45.35 6.21
N ALA A 183 3.79 45.97 6.09
CA ALA A 183 3.13 46.62 7.20
C ALA A 183 2.82 45.62 8.34
N ASN A 184 2.36 44.41 8.01
CA ASN A 184 2.13 43.35 8.99
C ASN A 184 3.42 42.86 9.67
N VAL A 185 4.49 42.63 8.89
CA VAL A 185 5.82 42.24 9.41
C VAL A 185 6.32 43.26 10.44
N GLN A 186 6.23 44.55 10.12
CA GLN A 186 6.64 45.63 11.03
C GLN A 186 5.72 45.74 12.25
N ALA A 187 4.40 45.75 12.03
CA ALA A 187 3.41 45.91 13.11
C ALA A 187 3.48 44.78 14.14
N LEU A 188 3.77 43.55 13.70
CA LEU A 188 3.85 42.37 14.57
C LEU A 188 5.29 42.09 15.07
N GLY A 189 6.26 42.94 14.70
CA GLY A 189 7.63 42.87 15.19
C GLY A 189 8.40 41.63 14.72
N PHE A 190 8.19 41.22 13.47
CA PHE A 190 8.96 40.14 12.85
C PHE A 190 10.32 40.65 12.39
N GLY A 191 11.39 39.92 12.73
CA GLY A 191 12.75 40.25 12.33
C GLY A 191 12.86 40.36 10.81
N ASP A 192 13.20 41.55 10.35
CA ASP A 192 13.35 41.89 8.93
C ASP A 192 14.63 42.71 8.74
N LYS A 193 15.43 42.31 7.74
CA LYS A 193 16.65 43.00 7.37
C LYS A 193 16.89 42.83 5.88
N LYS A 194 16.68 43.92 5.14
CA LYS A 194 16.95 43.98 3.70
C LYS A 194 18.42 43.63 3.39
N GLN A 195 18.62 42.75 2.41
CA GLN A 195 19.96 42.35 1.97
C GLN A 195 20.34 43.10 0.68
N ALA A 196 21.58 43.61 0.61
CA ALA A 196 22.02 44.47 -0.48
C ALA A 196 22.03 43.76 -1.85
N THR A 197 22.31 42.45 -1.83
CA THR A 197 22.33 41.60 -3.02
C THR A 197 21.67 40.27 -2.69
N ILE A 198 20.66 39.90 -3.45
CA ILE A 198 20.05 38.56 -3.41
C ILE A 198 20.68 37.74 -4.52
N GLN A 199 21.43 36.70 -4.16
CA GLN A 199 22.04 35.80 -5.13
C GLN A 199 21.03 34.75 -5.58
N SER A 200 21.10 34.35 -6.85
CA SER A 200 20.35 33.19 -7.34
C SER A 200 20.81 31.93 -6.60
N GLY A 201 19.85 31.07 -6.26
CA GLY A 201 20.12 29.76 -5.70
C GLY A 201 20.71 28.81 -6.74
N VAL A 202 21.36 27.75 -6.25
CA VAL A 202 21.79 26.62 -7.08
C VAL A 202 20.74 25.52 -7.06
N PRO A 203 20.53 24.79 -8.17
CA PRO A 203 19.72 23.58 -8.19
C PRO A 203 20.11 22.66 -7.04
N GLN A 204 19.12 22.09 -6.37
CA GLN A 204 19.35 21.16 -5.27
C GLN A 204 19.16 19.74 -5.78
N THR A 205 20.08 18.87 -5.40
CA THR A 205 20.07 17.47 -5.79
C THR A 205 20.02 16.56 -4.56
N VAL A 206 19.48 15.37 -4.75
CA VAL A 206 19.45 14.31 -3.74
C VAL A 206 20.00 13.05 -4.36
N PRO A 207 20.97 12.36 -3.74
CA PRO A 207 21.42 11.06 -4.21
C PRO A 207 20.24 10.09 -4.32
N ARG A 208 20.11 9.35 -5.42
CA ARG A 208 18.99 8.41 -5.64
C ARG A 208 18.82 7.42 -4.50
N PHE A 209 19.93 6.93 -3.95
CA PHE A 209 19.93 6.07 -2.76
C PHE A 209 19.20 6.73 -1.59
N GLN A 210 19.52 7.98 -1.26
CA GLN A 210 18.87 8.71 -0.18
C GLN A 210 17.39 8.98 -0.48
N TYR A 211 17.05 9.28 -1.74
CA TYR A 211 15.66 9.44 -2.18
C TYR A 211 14.85 8.16 -1.92
N ALA A 212 15.34 7.02 -2.41
CA ALA A 212 14.65 5.74 -2.27
C ALA A 212 14.45 5.34 -0.81
N HIS A 213 15.42 5.60 0.07
CA HIS A 213 15.29 5.33 1.50
C HIS A 213 14.37 6.33 2.23
N THR A 214 14.09 7.48 1.62
CA THR A 214 13.22 8.51 2.22
C THR A 214 11.78 8.38 1.73
N PHE A 215 11.56 8.09 0.45
CA PHE A 215 10.23 8.13 -0.18
C PHE A 215 9.85 6.81 -0.83
N GLY A 216 10.68 5.77 -0.74
CA GLY A 216 10.57 4.58 -1.58
C GLY A 216 11.18 4.81 -2.98
N PRO A 217 11.40 3.73 -3.75
CA PRO A 217 12.05 3.79 -5.06
C PRO A 217 11.25 4.62 -6.08
N THR A 218 11.92 5.04 -7.14
CA THR A 218 11.35 5.85 -8.22
C THR A 218 11.69 5.27 -9.59
N LEU A 219 11.28 5.96 -10.66
CA LEU A 219 11.40 5.54 -12.06
C LEU A 219 12.76 4.88 -12.36
N GLY A 220 12.69 3.60 -12.72
CA GLY A 220 13.82 2.80 -13.13
C GLY A 220 14.60 2.11 -12.01
N ASP A 221 14.31 2.40 -10.75
CA ASP A 221 14.82 1.59 -9.63
C ASP A 221 14.11 0.23 -9.62
N LYS A 222 14.76 -0.78 -9.04
CA LYS A 222 14.20 -2.13 -8.96
C LYS A 222 14.09 -2.65 -7.54
N ILE A 223 13.21 -3.63 -7.33
CA ILE A 223 12.98 -4.24 -6.03
C ILE A 223 12.79 -5.74 -6.19
N ARG A 224 13.38 -6.51 -5.29
CA ARG A 224 13.11 -7.95 -5.15
C ARG A 224 11.80 -8.20 -4.41
N LEU A 225 10.96 -9.09 -4.93
CA LEU A 225 9.73 -9.49 -4.24
C LEU A 225 10.05 -10.53 -3.17
N GLY A 226 10.03 -10.13 -1.90
CA GLY A 226 10.39 -11.01 -0.78
C GLY A 226 11.77 -11.62 -0.97
N ASP A 227 11.90 -12.91 -0.68
CA ASP A 227 13.09 -13.74 -0.91
C ASP A 227 13.08 -14.48 -2.26
N THR A 228 12.20 -14.08 -3.19
CA THR A 228 12.10 -14.71 -4.51
C THR A 228 13.21 -14.25 -5.48
N SER A 229 13.33 -14.94 -6.61
CA SER A 229 14.17 -14.50 -7.74
C SER A 229 13.53 -13.38 -8.58
N LEU A 230 12.29 -12.97 -8.29
CA LEU A 230 11.57 -11.97 -9.05
C LEU A 230 12.03 -10.56 -8.66
N VAL A 231 12.34 -9.75 -9.65
CA VAL A 231 12.74 -8.34 -9.49
C VAL A 231 11.86 -7.49 -10.39
N ILE A 232 11.17 -6.52 -9.80
CA ILE A 232 10.29 -5.57 -10.48
C ILE A 232 11.00 -4.23 -10.68
N GLU A 233 10.73 -3.53 -11.78
CA GLU A 233 11.26 -2.18 -12.06
C GLU A 233 10.11 -1.17 -11.99
N VAL A 234 10.35 0.00 -11.37
CA VAL A 234 9.36 1.09 -11.37
C VAL A 234 9.25 1.67 -12.78
N GLU A 235 8.09 1.51 -13.40
CA GLU A 235 7.82 1.89 -14.79
C GLU A 235 7.44 3.37 -14.93
N LYS A 236 6.86 3.94 -13.87
CA LYS A 236 6.43 5.35 -13.83
C LYS A 236 6.38 5.87 -12.41
N ASP A 237 6.77 7.13 -12.23
CA ASP A 237 6.55 7.88 -11.00
C ASP A 237 5.61 9.05 -11.27
N TYR A 238 4.50 9.12 -10.55
CA TYR A 238 3.51 10.19 -10.63
C TYR A 238 3.76 11.30 -9.60
N THR A 239 4.72 11.12 -8.70
CA THR A 239 5.13 12.16 -7.75
C THR A 239 5.93 13.26 -8.45
N VAL A 240 6.18 14.36 -7.74
CA VAL A 240 6.95 15.50 -8.25
C VAL A 240 8.13 15.70 -7.31
N TYR A 241 9.34 15.60 -7.85
CA TYR A 241 10.56 15.60 -7.03
C TYR A 241 10.71 16.89 -6.22
N GLY A 242 10.71 16.77 -4.89
CA GLY A 242 10.76 17.87 -3.94
C GLY A 242 9.41 18.32 -3.36
N ASP A 243 8.29 17.82 -3.89
CA ASP A 243 6.92 18.04 -3.39
C ASP A 243 6.27 16.73 -2.88
N GLU A 244 7.05 15.72 -2.50
CA GLU A 244 6.55 14.44 -1.99
C GLU A 244 5.65 14.64 -0.77
N CYS A 245 4.51 13.97 -0.75
CA CYS A 245 3.60 14.03 0.39
C CYS A 245 4.19 13.21 1.54
N LYS A 246 4.69 13.89 2.58
CA LYS A 246 5.25 13.22 3.77
C LYS A 246 4.67 13.77 5.05
N PHE A 247 4.07 12.90 5.85
CA PHE A 247 3.44 13.24 7.13
C PHE A 247 4.39 13.10 8.33
N GLY A 248 4.25 14.01 9.30
CA GLY A 248 4.98 13.98 10.58
C GLY A 248 5.42 15.36 11.07
N GLY A 249 5.98 15.40 12.27
CA GLY A 249 6.46 16.62 12.92
C GLY A 249 7.45 17.40 12.04
N GLY A 250 7.08 18.63 11.66
CA GLY A 250 7.91 19.50 10.82
C GLY A 250 7.99 19.11 9.33
N LYS A 251 7.18 18.15 8.86
CA LYS A 251 7.22 17.67 7.47
C LYS A 251 6.29 18.45 6.54
N VAL A 252 5.78 17.79 5.48
CA VAL A 252 5.11 18.41 4.34
C VAL A 252 3.61 18.57 4.57
N LEU A 253 2.91 17.49 4.96
CA LEU A 253 1.47 17.48 5.16
C LEU A 253 1.11 18.18 6.47
N ARG A 254 1.02 19.50 6.40
CA ARG A 254 0.67 20.42 7.49
C ARG A 254 -0.14 21.58 6.92
N ASP A 255 -0.93 22.22 7.78
CA ASP A 255 -1.82 23.33 7.44
C ASP A 255 -1.14 24.42 6.59
N GLY A 256 -1.75 24.72 5.44
CA GLY A 256 -1.29 25.73 4.48
C GLY A 256 -0.09 25.31 3.63
N MET A 257 0.47 24.13 3.89
CA MET A 257 1.65 23.58 3.21
C MET A 257 1.18 22.47 2.27
N GLY A 258 1.58 21.22 2.49
CA GLY A 258 1.05 20.08 1.73
C GLY A 258 -0.41 19.71 2.07
N GLN A 259 -0.95 20.23 3.18
CA GLN A 259 -2.38 20.16 3.50
C GLN A 259 -3.05 21.48 3.11
N ALA A 260 -4.03 21.40 2.20
CA ALA A 260 -4.80 22.54 1.75
C ALA A 260 -5.73 23.07 2.86
N CYS A 261 -5.92 24.39 2.87
CA CYS A 261 -6.80 25.10 3.79
C CYS A 261 -8.13 25.44 3.13
N LEU A 262 -9.13 25.77 3.95
CA LEU A 262 -10.43 26.30 3.51
C LEU A 262 -11.22 25.33 2.61
N LEU A 263 -11.04 24.03 2.81
CA LEU A 263 -11.79 22.98 2.12
C LEU A 263 -12.73 22.29 3.11
N ALA A 264 -13.98 22.11 2.70
CA ALA A 264 -14.90 21.24 3.42
C ALA A 264 -14.55 19.77 3.16
N ALA A 265 -15.05 18.87 4.02
CA ALA A 265 -14.78 17.43 3.90
C ALA A 265 -15.11 16.88 2.51
N GLY A 266 -16.20 17.31 1.86
CA GLY A 266 -16.58 16.85 0.51
C GLY A 266 -15.61 17.27 -0.61
N GLN A 267 -14.66 18.16 -0.36
CA GLN A 267 -13.69 18.65 -1.34
C GLN A 267 -12.28 18.08 -1.13
N ALA A 268 -12.07 17.33 -0.04
CA ALA A 268 -10.81 16.71 0.31
C ALA A 268 -10.96 15.18 0.36
N LEU A 269 -9.84 14.48 0.20
CA LEU A 269 -9.77 13.05 0.43
C LEU A 269 -10.15 12.70 1.87
N ASP A 270 -10.72 11.51 2.08
CA ASP A 270 -10.89 10.97 3.44
C ASP A 270 -9.57 10.37 3.94
N THR A 271 -8.86 9.66 3.06
CA THR A 271 -7.52 9.11 3.34
C THR A 271 -6.63 9.25 2.12
N VAL A 272 -5.34 9.50 2.33
CA VAL A 272 -4.30 9.40 1.30
C VAL A 272 -3.24 8.38 1.70
N ILE A 273 -2.92 7.46 0.79
CA ILE A 273 -1.74 6.59 0.89
C ILE A 273 -0.60 7.28 0.15
N THR A 274 0.44 7.72 0.86
CA THR A 274 1.51 8.54 0.27
C THR A 274 2.66 7.70 -0.27
N ASN A 275 3.21 8.08 -1.42
CA ASN A 275 4.44 7.50 -1.98
C ASN A 275 4.42 5.96 -2.09
N ALA A 276 3.29 5.34 -2.41
CA ALA A 276 3.16 3.89 -2.54
C ALA A 276 3.79 3.40 -3.83
N LEU A 277 4.53 2.29 -3.77
CA LEU A 277 4.83 1.50 -4.97
C LEU A 277 3.66 0.56 -5.24
N ILE A 278 2.92 0.81 -6.31
CA ILE A 278 1.78 0.02 -6.73
C ILE A 278 2.26 -1.10 -7.65
N LEU A 279 1.87 -2.33 -7.33
CA LEU A 279 2.05 -3.50 -8.19
C LEU A 279 0.66 -4.03 -8.57
N ASP A 280 0.27 -3.80 -9.81
CA ASP A 280 -1.07 -4.14 -10.30
C ASP A 280 -1.06 -4.50 -11.79
N ALA A 281 -1.94 -5.42 -12.17
CA ALA A 281 -1.98 -5.97 -13.53
C ALA A 281 -2.45 -4.96 -14.60
N VAL A 282 -3.26 -3.97 -14.22
CA VAL A 282 -3.84 -3.00 -15.15
C VAL A 282 -3.03 -1.71 -15.17
N THR A 283 -2.66 -1.20 -14.00
CA THR A 283 -1.92 0.06 -13.86
C THR A 283 -0.40 -0.10 -14.05
N GLY A 284 0.11 -1.33 -13.97
CA GLY A 284 1.53 -1.65 -14.06
C GLY A 284 2.27 -1.51 -12.72
N ILE A 285 3.57 -1.23 -12.79
CA ILE A 285 4.44 -1.09 -11.61
C ILE A 285 4.78 0.38 -11.43
N VAL A 286 3.99 1.11 -10.66
CA VAL A 286 4.04 2.58 -10.62
C VAL A 286 4.22 3.13 -9.21
N LYS A 287 4.88 4.27 -9.09
CA LYS A 287 5.02 5.02 -7.84
C LYS A 287 4.02 6.18 -7.84
N ALA A 288 3.16 6.26 -6.83
CA ALA A 288 2.13 7.29 -6.75
C ALA A 288 1.59 7.48 -5.32
N ASP A 289 0.86 8.57 -5.11
CA ASP A 289 -0.10 8.67 -4.02
C ASP A 289 -1.45 8.05 -4.46
N VAL A 290 -2.18 7.46 -3.51
CA VAL A 290 -3.53 6.91 -3.74
C VAL A 290 -4.54 7.63 -2.84
N GLY A 291 -5.57 8.21 -3.45
CA GLY A 291 -6.63 8.92 -2.75
C GLY A 291 -7.86 8.05 -2.55
N ILE A 292 -8.39 8.06 -1.32
CA ILE A 292 -9.59 7.34 -0.91
C ILE A 292 -10.66 8.34 -0.49
N LYS A 293 -11.88 8.13 -0.99
CA LYS A 293 -13.08 8.90 -0.63
C LYS A 293 -14.29 7.97 -0.57
N ASP A 294 -15.08 8.08 0.50
CA ASP A 294 -16.31 7.29 0.70
C ASP A 294 -16.10 5.77 0.54
N GLY A 295 -14.91 5.27 0.92
CA GLY A 295 -14.52 3.86 0.79
C GLY A 295 -14.01 3.44 -0.58
N TYR A 296 -13.91 4.36 -1.55
CA TYR A 296 -13.47 4.07 -2.92
C TYR A 296 -12.12 4.72 -3.24
N ILE A 297 -11.35 4.08 -4.12
CA ILE A 297 -10.18 4.70 -4.76
C ILE A 297 -10.69 5.75 -5.75
N VAL A 298 -10.45 7.03 -5.46
CA VAL A 298 -10.87 8.13 -6.34
C VAL A 298 -9.75 8.62 -7.24
N GLY A 299 -8.48 8.34 -6.90
CA GLY A 299 -7.38 8.69 -7.77
C GLY A 299 -6.06 8.02 -7.42
N ILE A 300 -5.24 7.85 -8.45
CA ILE A 300 -3.84 7.41 -8.36
C ILE A 300 -3.01 8.48 -9.08
N GLY A 301 -2.07 9.13 -8.37
CA GLY A 301 -1.31 10.23 -8.95
C GLY A 301 -0.55 11.05 -7.91
N LYS A 302 -0.45 12.36 -8.13
CA LYS A 302 0.11 13.30 -7.16
C LYS A 302 -0.99 13.86 -6.27
N ALA A 303 -0.88 13.63 -4.96
CA ALA A 303 -1.73 14.27 -3.95
C ALA A 303 -1.11 15.56 -3.42
N GLY A 304 -1.83 16.27 -2.55
CA GLY A 304 -1.30 17.37 -1.75
C GLY A 304 -2.15 18.63 -1.82
N ASN A 305 -1.50 19.78 -1.87
CA ASN A 305 -2.17 21.08 -1.87
C ASN A 305 -1.94 21.84 -3.18
N PRO A 306 -2.97 22.03 -4.03
CA PRO A 306 -2.83 22.73 -5.31
C PRO A 306 -2.50 24.22 -5.15
N ASP A 307 -2.60 24.79 -3.94
CA ASP A 307 -2.23 26.17 -3.70
C ASP A 307 -0.72 26.40 -3.72
N VAL A 308 0.09 25.36 -3.43
CA VAL A 308 1.54 25.48 -3.22
C VAL A 308 2.38 24.39 -3.91
N MET A 309 1.74 23.39 -4.53
CA MET A 309 2.37 22.28 -5.22
C MET A 309 1.89 22.16 -6.66
N ASP A 310 2.79 21.81 -7.57
CA ASP A 310 2.46 21.54 -8.96
C ASP A 310 1.94 20.10 -9.14
N GLY A 311 1.10 19.88 -10.15
CA GLY A 311 0.69 18.53 -10.57
C GLY A 311 -0.36 17.83 -9.67
N VAL A 312 -0.80 18.46 -8.58
CA VAL A 312 -1.87 17.92 -7.72
C VAL A 312 -3.16 17.78 -8.53
N LYS A 313 -3.70 16.55 -8.61
CA LYS A 313 -4.96 16.30 -9.31
C LYS A 313 -6.15 16.86 -8.51
N GLU A 314 -7.19 17.30 -9.20
CA GLU A 314 -8.38 17.93 -8.58
C GLU A 314 -9.06 17.05 -7.53
N ASN A 315 -9.09 15.74 -7.76
CA ASN A 315 -9.66 14.74 -6.85
C ASN A 315 -8.63 14.14 -5.85
N MET A 316 -7.44 14.73 -5.73
CA MET A 316 -6.34 14.23 -4.89
C MET A 316 -5.89 15.26 -3.85
N VAL A 317 -6.80 16.17 -3.46
CA VAL A 317 -6.47 17.23 -2.52
C VAL A 317 -6.49 16.71 -1.08
N VAL A 318 -5.41 16.97 -0.36
CA VAL A 318 -5.27 16.65 1.08
C VAL A 318 -5.75 17.86 1.86
N GLY A 319 -6.76 17.69 2.71
CA GLY A 319 -7.34 18.75 3.54
C GLY A 319 -7.27 18.42 5.04
N ALA A 320 -7.90 19.27 5.86
CA ALA A 320 -7.93 19.08 7.31
C ALA A 320 -8.68 17.81 7.77
N CYS A 321 -9.53 17.24 6.92
CA CYS A 321 -10.29 16.02 7.19
C CYS A 321 -9.67 14.76 6.55
N THR A 322 -8.45 14.85 6.00
CA THR A 322 -7.78 13.74 5.33
C THR A 322 -6.84 13.02 6.29
N GLU A 323 -7.03 11.71 6.47
CA GLU A 323 -6.10 10.82 7.15
C GLU A 323 -4.92 10.43 6.23
N VAL A 324 -3.78 10.03 6.81
CA VAL A 324 -2.57 9.65 6.07
C VAL A 324 -2.13 8.23 6.42
N ILE A 325 -1.95 7.41 5.40
CA ILE A 325 -1.22 6.13 5.48
C ILE A 325 0.12 6.31 4.74
N ALA A 326 1.23 6.08 5.44
CA ALA A 326 2.56 6.19 4.84
C ALA A 326 2.88 4.95 4.00
N GLY A 327 2.92 5.09 2.68
CA GLY A 327 3.29 4.04 1.72
C GLY A 327 4.75 4.08 1.29
N GLU A 328 5.52 5.10 1.70
CA GLU A 328 6.95 5.19 1.38
C GLU A 328 7.74 3.94 1.84
N GLY A 329 8.38 3.26 0.89
CA GLY A 329 9.16 2.04 1.15
C GLY A 329 8.31 0.76 1.25
N LEU A 330 7.00 0.84 0.99
CA LEU A 330 6.08 -0.29 0.96
C LEU A 330 5.54 -0.55 -0.45
N ILE A 331 5.05 -1.77 -0.67
CA ILE A 331 4.33 -2.17 -1.89
C ILE A 331 2.84 -2.20 -1.58
N LEU A 332 2.03 -1.61 -2.46
CA LEU A 332 0.58 -1.62 -2.43
C LEU A 332 0.06 -2.50 -3.57
N THR A 333 -0.81 -3.46 -3.24
CA THR A 333 -1.52 -4.32 -4.20
C THR A 333 -3.01 -4.20 -3.98
N ALA A 334 -3.80 -4.66 -4.95
CA ALA A 334 -5.19 -5.00 -4.65
C ALA A 334 -5.25 -6.11 -3.59
N GLY A 335 -6.33 -6.16 -2.82
CA GLY A 335 -6.62 -7.31 -1.97
C GLY A 335 -6.90 -8.54 -2.83
N ALA A 336 -6.37 -9.69 -2.45
CA ALA A 336 -6.53 -10.91 -3.22
C ALA A 336 -7.99 -11.40 -3.22
N LEU A 337 -8.35 -12.15 -4.25
CA LEU A 337 -9.69 -12.67 -4.50
C LEU A 337 -9.60 -14.18 -4.68
N ASP A 338 -10.10 -14.94 -3.70
CA ASP A 338 -10.13 -16.40 -3.76
C ASP A 338 -11.50 -16.85 -4.27
N THR A 339 -11.50 -17.60 -5.37
CA THR A 339 -12.72 -18.01 -6.07
C THR A 339 -13.10 -19.47 -5.88
N HIS A 340 -12.36 -20.23 -5.07
CA HIS A 340 -12.65 -21.64 -4.80
C HIS A 340 -12.72 -21.93 -3.29
N VAL A 341 -13.53 -21.15 -2.58
CA VAL A 341 -13.61 -21.24 -1.12
C VAL A 341 -14.68 -22.24 -0.68
N HIS A 342 -14.26 -23.25 0.09
CA HIS A 342 -15.21 -24.07 0.84
C HIS A 342 -15.47 -23.43 2.20
N PHE A 343 -16.71 -22.99 2.46
CA PHE A 343 -17.08 -22.36 3.74
C PHE A 343 -17.30 -23.42 4.83
N ILE A 344 -16.24 -24.17 5.15
CA ILE A 344 -16.22 -25.26 6.13
C ILE A 344 -16.30 -24.73 7.56
N CYS A 345 -15.55 -23.66 7.85
CA CYS A 345 -15.50 -23.05 9.18
C CYS A 345 -15.20 -21.55 9.08
N PRO A 346 -15.62 -20.71 10.04
CA PRO A 346 -15.36 -19.26 9.98
C PRO A 346 -13.90 -18.89 10.23
N GLN A 347 -13.07 -19.78 10.76
CA GLN A 347 -11.66 -19.52 11.05
C GLN A 347 -10.86 -19.22 9.77
N LEU A 348 -11.16 -19.89 8.65
CA LEU A 348 -10.50 -19.65 7.37
C LEU A 348 -10.66 -18.21 6.87
N ILE A 349 -11.75 -17.52 7.26
CA ILE A 349 -11.98 -16.12 6.88
C ILE A 349 -10.90 -15.22 7.50
N ARG A 350 -10.49 -15.50 8.74
CA ARG A 350 -9.42 -14.75 9.41
C ARG A 350 -8.06 -15.03 8.80
N GLU A 351 -7.77 -16.27 8.45
CA GLU A 351 -6.53 -16.65 7.77
C GLU A 351 -6.45 -16.05 6.37
N ALA A 352 -7.57 -16.01 5.64
CA ALA A 352 -7.66 -15.35 4.36
C ALA A 352 -7.34 -13.85 4.49
N LEU A 353 -7.99 -13.15 5.43
CA LEU A 353 -7.72 -11.73 5.65
C LEU A 353 -6.28 -11.47 6.08
N ALA A 354 -5.74 -12.29 6.98
CA ALA A 354 -4.35 -12.17 7.46
C ALA A 354 -3.31 -12.39 6.35
N SER A 355 -3.64 -13.17 5.32
CA SER A 355 -2.78 -13.38 4.16
C SER A 355 -2.97 -12.34 3.03
N GLY A 356 -3.91 -11.40 3.19
CA GLY A 356 -4.17 -10.32 2.22
C GLY A 356 -5.32 -10.60 1.24
N ILE A 357 -6.08 -11.68 1.43
CA ILE A 357 -7.34 -11.92 0.69
C ILE A 357 -8.43 -11.04 1.30
N THR A 358 -9.20 -10.35 0.46
CA THR A 358 -10.29 -9.45 0.89
C THR A 358 -11.65 -9.86 0.35
N THR A 359 -11.68 -10.83 -0.56
CA THR A 359 -12.89 -11.32 -1.20
C THR A 359 -12.86 -12.84 -1.30
N LEU A 360 -13.92 -13.49 -0.81
CA LEU A 360 -14.08 -14.95 -0.82
C LEU A 360 -15.30 -15.32 -1.66
N ILE A 361 -15.11 -16.16 -2.67
CA ILE A 361 -16.16 -16.69 -3.51
C ILE A 361 -16.11 -18.22 -3.48
N GLY A 362 -17.26 -18.85 -3.23
CA GLY A 362 -17.40 -20.29 -3.18
C GLY A 362 -18.67 -20.69 -2.44
N GLY A 363 -18.71 -21.84 -1.77
CA GLY A 363 -19.96 -22.32 -1.17
C GLY A 363 -19.75 -23.20 0.06
N GLY A 364 -20.77 -23.27 0.90
CA GLY A 364 -20.74 -24.11 2.08
C GLY A 364 -21.74 -23.71 3.15
N THR A 365 -21.96 -24.60 4.12
CA THR A 365 -22.90 -24.39 5.23
C THR A 365 -22.28 -24.77 6.59
N GLY A 366 -20.97 -24.62 6.72
CA GLY A 366 -20.19 -25.19 7.83
C GLY A 366 -19.65 -26.59 7.49
N PRO A 367 -19.22 -27.39 8.49
CA PRO A 367 -18.43 -28.62 8.27
C PRO A 367 -19.29 -29.83 7.86
N ALA A 368 -20.40 -29.59 7.17
CA ALA A 368 -21.24 -30.66 6.63
C ALA A 368 -20.48 -31.41 5.54
N THR A 369 -20.73 -32.72 5.41
CA THR A 369 -20.06 -33.59 4.42
C THR A 369 -20.09 -32.99 3.00
N GLY A 370 -21.25 -32.45 2.58
CA GLY A 370 -21.39 -31.81 1.28
C GLY A 370 -20.50 -30.57 1.09
N THR A 371 -20.26 -29.78 2.13
CA THR A 371 -19.37 -28.61 2.08
C THR A 371 -17.90 -29.00 2.13
N ASN A 372 -17.56 -30.02 2.92
CA ASN A 372 -16.20 -30.56 2.93
C ASN A 372 -15.79 -31.10 1.55
N ALA A 373 -16.75 -31.57 0.76
CA ALA A 373 -16.53 -32.05 -0.59
C ALA A 373 -16.70 -30.98 -1.68
N THR A 374 -17.68 -30.08 -1.54
CA THR A 374 -18.13 -29.22 -2.66
C THR A 374 -18.36 -27.78 -2.23
N THR A 375 -18.03 -26.82 -3.09
CA THR A 375 -18.37 -25.40 -2.94
C THR A 375 -19.84 -25.12 -3.23
N CYS A 376 -20.75 -25.75 -2.48
CA CYS A 376 -22.19 -25.56 -2.64
C CYS A 376 -22.82 -25.04 -1.34
N THR A 377 -23.64 -24.01 -1.46
CA THR A 377 -24.58 -23.53 -0.42
C THR A 377 -26.00 -23.90 -0.86
N PRO A 378 -26.46 -25.15 -0.62
CA PRO A 378 -27.68 -25.65 -1.25
C PRO A 378 -28.95 -25.08 -0.62
N GLY A 379 -29.85 -24.55 -1.45
CA GLY A 379 -31.21 -24.15 -1.07
C GLY A 379 -31.32 -22.80 -0.35
N ALA A 380 -32.47 -22.15 -0.49
CA ALA A 380 -32.68 -20.75 -0.09
C ALA A 380 -32.41 -20.47 1.40
N THR A 381 -32.77 -21.41 2.29
CA THR A 381 -32.56 -21.26 3.74
C THR A 381 -31.09 -21.16 4.11
N HIS A 382 -30.24 -22.02 3.52
CA HIS A 382 -28.81 -22.01 3.81
C HIS A 382 -28.13 -20.78 3.23
N ILE A 383 -28.52 -20.36 2.02
CA ILE A 383 -28.02 -19.14 1.37
C ILE A 383 -28.31 -17.92 2.27
N LYS A 384 -29.56 -17.77 2.72
CA LYS A 384 -29.95 -16.71 3.66
C LYS A 384 -29.10 -16.73 4.93
N HIS A 385 -28.94 -17.89 5.56
CA HIS A 385 -28.17 -17.99 6.80
C HIS A 385 -26.68 -17.68 6.60
N MET A 386 -26.09 -18.08 5.48
CA MET A 386 -24.69 -17.78 5.19
C MET A 386 -24.48 -16.28 4.96
N LEU A 387 -25.36 -15.63 4.19
CA LEU A 387 -25.36 -14.17 4.01
C LEU A 387 -25.44 -13.44 5.37
N GLN A 388 -26.36 -13.86 6.24
CA GLN A 388 -26.51 -13.29 7.58
C GLN A 388 -25.30 -13.58 8.48
N ALA A 389 -24.70 -14.77 8.38
CA ALA A 389 -23.56 -15.17 9.19
C ALA A 389 -22.29 -14.38 8.83
N THR A 390 -22.16 -13.92 7.58
CA THR A 390 -20.97 -13.20 7.11
C THR A 390 -21.10 -11.67 7.15
N ASP A 391 -22.27 -11.12 7.45
CA ASP A 391 -22.59 -9.67 7.38
C ASP A 391 -21.72 -8.78 8.29
N SER A 392 -21.05 -9.35 9.30
CA SER A 392 -20.17 -8.62 10.22
C SER A 392 -18.67 -8.74 9.90
N PHE A 393 -18.29 -9.50 8.87
CA PHE A 393 -16.88 -9.62 8.48
C PHE A 393 -16.49 -8.48 7.53
N PRO A 394 -15.30 -7.87 7.70
CA PRO A 394 -14.83 -6.78 6.85
C PRO A 394 -14.24 -7.32 5.52
N MET A 395 -15.03 -8.12 4.80
CA MET A 395 -14.64 -8.77 3.54
C MET A 395 -15.83 -8.85 2.60
N ASN A 396 -15.56 -9.03 1.31
CA ASN A 396 -16.60 -9.30 0.32
C ASN A 396 -16.85 -10.82 0.24
N PHE A 397 -18.12 -11.21 0.09
CA PHE A 397 -18.51 -12.62 -0.01
C PHE A 397 -19.37 -12.87 -1.24
N GLY A 398 -19.09 -13.96 -1.95
CA GLY A 398 -19.94 -14.51 -3.00
C GLY A 398 -20.25 -15.98 -2.70
N PHE A 399 -21.53 -16.34 -2.60
CA PHE A 399 -21.95 -17.72 -2.38
C PHE A 399 -22.37 -18.38 -3.68
N THR A 400 -21.96 -19.63 -3.89
CA THR A 400 -22.35 -20.47 -5.01
C THR A 400 -23.38 -21.52 -4.56
N GLY A 401 -24.42 -21.69 -5.36
CA GLY A 401 -25.42 -22.75 -5.18
C GLY A 401 -24.97 -24.07 -5.78
N LYS A 402 -25.79 -25.12 -5.64
CA LYS A 402 -25.58 -26.40 -6.32
C LYS A 402 -26.21 -26.36 -7.70
N GLY A 403 -25.42 -26.60 -8.73
CA GLY A 403 -25.83 -26.59 -10.15
C GLY A 403 -26.23 -27.95 -10.71
N ASN A 404 -26.00 -29.05 -9.97
CA ASN A 404 -26.30 -30.40 -10.43
C ASN A 404 -27.83 -30.67 -10.43
N ASN A 405 -28.48 -30.39 -11.57
CA ASN A 405 -29.90 -30.67 -11.82
C ASN A 405 -30.07 -30.94 -13.33
N SER A 406 -30.82 -31.97 -13.71
CA SER A 406 -31.02 -32.38 -15.12
C SER A 406 -32.42 -32.04 -15.66
N GLY A 407 -33.09 -31.07 -15.05
CA GLY A 407 -34.41 -30.59 -15.44
C GLY A 407 -34.42 -30.17 -16.91
N THR A 408 -35.44 -30.57 -17.66
CA THR A 408 -35.54 -30.30 -19.10
C THR A 408 -36.14 -28.93 -19.44
N ASP A 409 -36.61 -28.20 -18.42
CA ASP A 409 -37.04 -26.82 -18.58
C ASP A 409 -35.86 -25.92 -18.92
N LYS A 410 -36.12 -24.79 -19.60
CA LYS A 410 -35.07 -23.82 -19.96
C LYS A 410 -34.28 -23.35 -18.73
N VAL A 411 -34.96 -23.21 -17.60
CA VAL A 411 -34.36 -22.91 -16.29
C VAL A 411 -35.09 -23.76 -15.25
N PRO A 412 -34.46 -24.82 -14.70
CA PRO A 412 -35.05 -25.62 -13.64
C PRO A 412 -35.40 -24.76 -12.40
N GLU A 413 -36.58 -24.97 -11.84
CA GLU A 413 -37.11 -24.18 -10.71
C GLU A 413 -36.17 -24.23 -9.50
N GLU A 414 -35.54 -25.38 -9.23
CA GLU A 414 -34.66 -25.55 -8.07
C GLU A 414 -33.32 -24.81 -8.23
N LEU A 415 -32.86 -24.59 -9.47
CA LEU A 415 -31.71 -23.73 -9.74
C LEU A 415 -32.10 -22.27 -9.57
N TRP A 416 -33.27 -21.88 -10.11
CA TRP A 416 -33.78 -20.51 -10.00
C TRP A 416 -34.07 -20.09 -8.55
N GLU A 417 -34.56 -21.00 -7.71
CA GLU A 417 -34.79 -20.74 -6.29
C GLU A 417 -33.49 -20.34 -5.57
N GLN A 418 -32.38 -21.01 -5.87
CA GLN A 418 -31.08 -20.67 -5.28
C GLN A 418 -30.58 -19.31 -5.78
N ILE A 419 -30.71 -19.05 -7.08
CA ILE A 419 -30.31 -17.78 -7.71
C ILE A 419 -31.07 -16.62 -7.06
N THR A 420 -32.40 -16.71 -7.00
CA THR A 420 -33.25 -15.68 -6.39
C THR A 420 -33.04 -15.54 -4.89
N ALA A 421 -32.56 -16.58 -4.20
CA ALA A 421 -32.17 -16.50 -2.80
C ALA A 421 -30.85 -15.76 -2.55
N GLY A 422 -30.03 -15.54 -3.58
CA GLY A 422 -28.85 -14.67 -3.52
C GLY A 422 -27.49 -15.32 -3.82
N VAL A 423 -27.45 -16.49 -4.48
CA VAL A 423 -26.16 -17.00 -5.00
C VAL A 423 -25.71 -16.18 -6.21
N MET A 424 -24.41 -15.98 -6.35
CA MET A 424 -23.80 -15.26 -7.47
C MET A 424 -23.25 -16.18 -8.57
N GLY A 425 -23.44 -17.49 -8.39
CA GLY A 425 -23.00 -18.55 -9.30
C GLY A 425 -23.47 -19.93 -8.85
N LEU A 426 -23.24 -20.95 -9.68
CA LEU A 426 -23.54 -22.34 -9.33
C LEU A 426 -22.31 -23.24 -9.53
N LYS A 427 -22.15 -24.22 -8.64
CA LYS A 427 -21.12 -25.25 -8.73
C LYS A 427 -21.71 -26.55 -9.27
N LEU A 428 -21.14 -27.06 -10.36
CA LEU A 428 -21.26 -28.45 -10.80
C LEU A 428 -20.14 -29.27 -10.17
N HIS A 429 -20.49 -30.37 -9.49
CA HIS A 429 -19.51 -31.26 -8.88
C HIS A 429 -19.81 -32.73 -9.17
N GLU A 430 -18.77 -33.56 -9.35
CA GLU A 430 -18.94 -34.98 -9.66
C GLU A 430 -19.62 -35.77 -8.53
N ASP A 431 -19.33 -35.45 -7.26
CA ASP A 431 -20.01 -35.99 -6.07
C ASP A 431 -21.53 -35.80 -6.09
N TRP A 432 -22.02 -34.80 -6.84
CA TRP A 432 -23.44 -34.56 -7.09
C TRP A 432 -23.88 -34.92 -8.52
N GLY A 433 -22.96 -35.40 -9.37
CA GLY A 433 -23.17 -35.82 -10.75
C GLY A 433 -22.92 -34.71 -11.78
N SER A 434 -21.68 -34.57 -12.28
CA SER A 434 -21.30 -33.62 -13.35
C SER A 434 -21.55 -34.18 -14.74
N THR A 435 -22.77 -34.64 -14.98
CA THR A 435 -23.17 -35.28 -16.25
C THR A 435 -23.45 -34.23 -17.35
N PRO A 436 -23.37 -34.60 -18.65
CA PRO A 436 -23.72 -33.69 -19.74
C PRO A 436 -25.10 -33.04 -19.62
N ALA A 437 -26.09 -33.75 -19.08
CA ALA A 437 -27.44 -33.21 -18.86
C ALA A 437 -27.46 -32.13 -17.76
N ALA A 438 -26.75 -32.36 -16.65
CA ALA A 438 -26.63 -31.38 -15.58
C ALA A 438 -25.83 -30.14 -16.02
N ILE A 439 -24.78 -30.35 -16.82
CA ILE A 439 -23.99 -29.27 -17.43
C ILE A 439 -24.88 -28.36 -18.28
N ASP A 440 -25.68 -28.93 -19.19
CA ASP A 440 -26.53 -28.16 -20.09
C ASP A 440 -27.59 -27.35 -19.34
N ALA A 441 -28.33 -27.97 -18.41
CA ALA A 441 -29.37 -27.30 -17.63
C ALA A 441 -28.80 -26.17 -16.73
N CYS A 442 -27.64 -26.39 -16.12
CA CYS A 442 -26.95 -25.39 -15.31
C CYS A 442 -26.50 -24.19 -16.16
N LEU A 443 -25.90 -24.43 -17.32
CA LEU A 443 -25.48 -23.36 -18.24
C LEU A 443 -26.66 -22.57 -18.83
N ASN A 444 -27.79 -23.23 -19.11
CA ASN A 444 -29.01 -22.53 -19.53
C ASN A 444 -29.53 -21.58 -18.45
N SER A 445 -29.50 -22.02 -17.18
CA SER A 445 -29.87 -21.19 -16.03
C SER A 445 -28.92 -20.00 -15.84
N ALA A 446 -27.62 -20.22 -16.06
CA ALA A 446 -26.59 -19.19 -15.96
C ALA A 446 -26.79 -18.05 -16.97
N MET A 447 -27.16 -18.39 -18.21
CA MET A 447 -27.42 -17.41 -19.27
C MET A 447 -28.63 -16.53 -18.98
N GLU A 448 -29.67 -17.07 -18.34
CA GLU A 448 -30.86 -16.29 -17.97
C GLU A 448 -30.58 -15.37 -16.78
N ALA A 449 -29.76 -15.81 -15.82
CA ALA A 449 -29.46 -15.07 -14.59
C ALA A 449 -28.23 -14.16 -14.67
N ASP A 450 -27.43 -14.25 -15.74
CA ASP A 450 -26.12 -13.60 -15.88
C ASP A 450 -25.17 -13.89 -14.69
N ILE A 451 -25.02 -15.18 -14.39
CA ILE A 451 -24.14 -15.69 -13.33
C ILE A 451 -23.07 -16.63 -13.89
N GLN A 452 -21.96 -16.77 -13.17
CA GLN A 452 -20.91 -17.71 -13.57
C GLN A 452 -21.24 -19.14 -13.14
N ILE A 453 -20.78 -20.12 -13.93
CA ILE A 453 -20.79 -21.55 -13.56
C ILE A 453 -19.36 -22.01 -13.27
N MET A 454 -19.18 -22.68 -12.15
CA MET A 454 -17.94 -23.33 -11.77
C MET A 454 -18.11 -24.84 -11.87
N ILE A 455 -17.13 -25.55 -12.40
CA ILE A 455 -17.23 -26.99 -12.61
C ILE A 455 -16.03 -27.77 -12.08
N HIS A 456 -16.35 -28.87 -11.41
CA HIS A 456 -15.50 -30.02 -11.16
C HIS A 456 -16.08 -31.17 -11.99
N THR A 457 -15.33 -31.64 -12.99
CA THR A 457 -15.82 -32.58 -14.00
C THR A 457 -15.80 -34.04 -13.54
N ASP A 458 -16.38 -34.95 -14.32
CA ASP A 458 -16.52 -36.38 -14.00
C ASP A 458 -15.17 -37.10 -14.10
N THR A 459 -14.47 -37.25 -12.97
CA THR A 459 -13.13 -37.88 -12.90
C THR A 459 -13.16 -39.31 -13.41
N LEU A 460 -14.26 -40.01 -13.14
CA LEU A 460 -14.44 -41.42 -13.47
C LEU A 460 -14.68 -41.65 -14.95
N ASN A 461 -14.95 -40.59 -15.72
CA ASN A 461 -15.43 -40.66 -17.09
C ASN A 461 -16.69 -41.53 -17.19
N GLU A 462 -17.54 -41.51 -16.16
CA GLU A 462 -18.71 -42.39 -16.03
C GLU A 462 -19.73 -42.10 -17.13
N SER A 463 -20.08 -40.82 -17.30
CA SER A 463 -21.00 -40.39 -18.34
C SER A 463 -20.32 -40.19 -19.68
N ALA A 464 -19.10 -39.65 -19.67
CA ALA A 464 -18.30 -39.44 -20.87
C ALA A 464 -16.84 -39.05 -20.57
N CYS A 465 -15.97 -39.07 -21.58
CA CYS A 465 -14.64 -38.45 -21.52
C CYS A 465 -14.71 -36.92 -21.70
N VAL A 466 -13.58 -36.23 -21.47
CA VAL A 466 -13.48 -34.75 -21.49
C VAL A 466 -14.02 -34.12 -22.76
N GLU A 467 -13.83 -34.73 -23.93
CA GLU A 467 -14.29 -34.18 -25.21
C GLU A 467 -15.82 -33.98 -25.23
N LYS A 468 -16.55 -34.91 -24.63
CA LYS A 468 -18.02 -34.84 -24.55
C LYS A 468 -18.51 -33.84 -23.51
N THR A 469 -17.77 -33.66 -22.42
CA THR A 469 -18.04 -32.59 -21.46
C THR A 469 -17.85 -31.22 -22.11
N VAL A 470 -16.79 -31.04 -22.91
CA VAL A 470 -16.57 -29.82 -23.69
C VAL A 470 -17.67 -29.61 -24.73
N GLU A 471 -18.10 -30.66 -25.43
CA GLU A 471 -19.27 -30.58 -26.33
C GLU A 471 -20.53 -30.12 -25.59
N ALA A 472 -20.75 -30.60 -24.35
CA ALA A 472 -21.90 -30.20 -23.52
C ALA A 472 -21.85 -28.72 -23.10
N PHE A 473 -20.67 -28.09 -23.07
CA PHE A 473 -20.58 -26.64 -22.83
C PHE A 473 -21.19 -25.83 -23.98
N GLN A 474 -21.19 -26.36 -25.21
CA GLN A 474 -21.72 -25.69 -26.41
C GLN A 474 -21.14 -24.27 -26.64
N GLY A 475 -19.87 -24.08 -26.27
CA GLY A 475 -19.19 -22.78 -26.36
C GLY A 475 -19.65 -21.71 -25.37
N ARG A 476 -20.53 -22.06 -24.41
CA ARG A 476 -20.94 -21.16 -23.32
C ARG A 476 -19.81 -21.00 -22.31
N THR A 477 -19.72 -19.82 -21.70
CA THR A 477 -18.70 -19.51 -20.69
C THR A 477 -18.86 -20.41 -19.47
N ILE A 478 -17.76 -20.98 -19.00
CA ILE A 478 -17.69 -21.80 -17.79
C ILE A 478 -16.30 -21.63 -17.14
N HIS A 479 -16.24 -21.71 -15.81
CA HIS A 479 -15.01 -21.69 -15.04
C HIS A 479 -14.65 -23.10 -14.58
N THR A 480 -13.62 -23.70 -15.19
CA THR A 480 -13.07 -24.99 -14.77
C THR A 480 -12.21 -24.79 -13.53
N TYR A 481 -12.61 -25.36 -12.40
CA TYR A 481 -11.75 -25.42 -11.24
C TYR A 481 -10.63 -26.43 -11.42
N HIS A 482 -9.52 -26.23 -10.69
CA HIS A 482 -8.33 -27.10 -10.63
C HIS A 482 -8.07 -27.85 -11.95
N THR A 483 -7.98 -27.09 -13.05
CA THR A 483 -7.90 -27.57 -14.44
C THR A 483 -6.80 -28.60 -14.67
N GLU A 484 -5.75 -28.60 -13.86
CA GLU A 484 -4.70 -29.61 -13.93
C GLU A 484 -5.21 -31.04 -13.62
N GLY A 485 -6.21 -31.17 -12.75
CA GLY A 485 -6.93 -32.43 -12.49
C GLY A 485 -6.63 -33.12 -11.16
N ALA A 486 -5.57 -32.76 -10.43
CA ALA A 486 -5.28 -33.38 -9.13
C ALA A 486 -6.38 -33.15 -8.08
N GLY A 487 -7.05 -31.99 -8.13
CA GLY A 487 -8.22 -31.69 -7.30
C GLY A 487 -9.50 -32.43 -7.73
N GLY A 488 -9.47 -33.05 -8.92
CA GLY A 488 -10.57 -33.78 -9.54
C GLY A 488 -10.94 -33.24 -10.93
N GLY A 489 -11.47 -34.12 -11.77
CA GLY A 489 -11.83 -33.89 -13.16
C GLY A 489 -11.39 -35.05 -14.05
N HIS A 490 -11.94 -35.12 -15.26
CA HIS A 490 -11.69 -36.21 -16.24
C HIS A 490 -10.24 -36.71 -16.24
N ALA A 491 -10.03 -37.94 -15.80
CA ALA A 491 -8.70 -38.53 -15.75
C ALA A 491 -8.34 -39.16 -17.11
N PRO A 492 -7.14 -38.93 -17.65
CA PRO A 492 -6.03 -38.13 -17.09
C PRO A 492 -5.91 -36.71 -17.69
N ASP A 493 -6.89 -36.24 -18.46
CA ASP A 493 -6.69 -35.21 -19.48
C ASP A 493 -7.66 -34.02 -19.41
N ILE A 494 -8.24 -33.74 -18.23
CA ILE A 494 -9.04 -32.53 -17.97
C ILE A 494 -8.29 -31.21 -18.20
N ILE A 495 -6.95 -31.24 -18.30
CA ILE A 495 -6.14 -30.08 -18.64
C ILE A 495 -6.34 -29.56 -20.07
N LYS A 496 -6.94 -30.38 -20.96
CA LYS A 496 -7.34 -30.00 -22.32
C LYS A 496 -8.48 -28.97 -22.28
#